data_AF-A0A7C1QLD5-F1
#
_entry.id   AF-A0A7C1QLD5-F1
#
_cell.length_a   1.000
_cell.length_b   1.000
_cell.length_c   1.000
_cell.angle_alpha   90.00
_cell.angle_beta   90.00
_cell.angle_gamma   90.00
#
_symmetry.space_group_name_H-M   'P 1'
#
loop_
_entity.id
_entity.type
_entity.pdbx_description
1 polymer ?
#
loop_
_entity_poly.entity_id
_entity_poly.type
_entity_poly.pdbx_seq_one_letter_code
_entity_poly.pdbx_strand_id
1 'polypeptide(L)' 'MLNDVNLQVVKNAKKRIDKFVRNTPLIYSPFFSRLCEGKIYVKLENLQITNSFKIRGAYNRIFQLTSEE' A
#
# COMPACT_ATOMS: atom_id res chain seq x y z
N MET A 1 -1.07 -9.25 -21.67
CA MET A 1 -2.42 -8.86 -21.17
C MET A 1 -2.23 -8.22 -19.80
N LEU A 2 -2.69 -6.98 -19.61
CA LEU A 2 -2.85 -6.44 -18.26
C LEU A 2 -3.91 -7.31 -17.59
N ASN A 3 -3.51 -8.21 -16.70
CA ASN A 3 -4.47 -8.95 -15.87
C ASN A 3 -5.35 -7.90 -15.19
N ASP A 4 -6.67 -7.96 -15.39
CA ASP A 4 -7.60 -6.96 -14.89
C ASP A 4 -7.39 -6.74 -13.39
N VAL A 5 -6.85 -5.58 -13.04
CA VAL A 5 -6.64 -5.18 -11.64
C VAL A 5 -8.00 -4.83 -11.08
N ASN A 6 -8.57 -5.75 -10.30
CA ASN A 6 -9.85 -5.57 -9.64
C ASN A 6 -9.72 -5.63 -8.10
N LEU A 7 -10.83 -5.36 -7.41
CA LEU A 7 -10.88 -5.37 -5.95
C LEU A 7 -10.43 -6.70 -5.34
N GLN A 8 -10.73 -7.83 -5.99
CA GLN A 8 -10.37 -9.16 -5.49
C GLN A 8 -8.85 -9.38 -5.56
N VAL A 9 -8.20 -8.92 -6.62
CA VAL A 9 -6.72 -8.95 -6.75
C VAL A 9 -6.07 -8.17 -5.60
N VAL A 10 -6.58 -6.99 -5.27
CA VAL A 10 -6.06 -6.16 -4.16
C VAL A 10 -6.31 -6.84 -2.79
N LYS A 11 -7.48 -7.45 -2.59
CA LYS A 11 -7.79 -8.20 -1.35
C LYS A 11 -6.87 -9.41 -1.17
N ASN A 12 -6.57 -10.13 -2.25
CA ASN A 12 -5.65 -11.26 -2.23
C ASN A 12 -4.21 -10.79 -1.93
N ALA A 13 -3.77 -9.69 -2.56
CA ALA A 13 -2.49 -9.08 -2.27
C ALA A 13 -2.36 -8.67 -0.80
N LYS A 14 -3.40 -8.03 -0.22
CA LYS A 14 -3.44 -7.70 1.21
C LYS A 14 -3.18 -8.93 2.08
N LYS A 15 -3.92 -10.03 1.85
CA LYS A 15 -3.74 -11.28 2.62
C LYS A 15 -2.32 -11.82 2.50
N ARG A 16 -1.73 -11.78 1.31
CA ARG A 16 -0.39 -12.32 1.04
C ARG A 16 0.73 -11.56 1.75
N ILE A 17 0.64 -10.24 1.82
CA ILE A 17 1.73 -9.39 2.33
C ILE A 17 1.54 -8.96 3.79
N ASP A 18 0.39 -9.23 4.42
CA ASP A 18 -0.04 -8.63 5.70
C ASP A 18 1.01 -8.74 6.82
N LYS A 19 1.70 -9.89 6.91
CA LYS A 19 2.75 -10.15 7.92
C LYS A 19 4.08 -9.44 7.64
N PHE A 20 4.28 -8.91 6.44
CA PHE A 20 5.55 -8.38 5.95
C PHE A 20 5.53 -6.87 5.73
N VAL A 21 4.38 -6.22 5.89
CA VAL A 21 4.25 -4.77 5.69
C VAL A 21 3.62 -4.11 6.90
N ARG A 22 3.93 -2.84 7.14
CA ARG A 22 3.30 -2.03 8.18
C ARG A 22 1.92 -1.57 7.74
N ASN A 23 0.96 -1.59 8.66
CA ASN A 23 -0.22 -0.75 8.55
C ASN A 23 0.17 0.68 8.92
N THR A 24 0.58 1.46 7.93
CA THR A 24 1.05 2.83 8.11
C THR A 24 -0.09 3.73 8.62
N PRO A 25 0.19 4.75 9.42
CA PRO A 25 -0.85 5.65 9.92
C PRO A 25 -1.58 6.39 8.79
N LEU A 26 -2.87 6.65 8.99
CA LEU A 26 -3.65 7.64 8.26
C LEU A 26 -3.90 8.80 9.23
N ILE A 27 -3.22 9.93 9.02
CA ILE A 27 -3.28 11.06 9.95
C ILE A 27 -4.12 12.19 9.38
N TYR A 28 -4.95 12.82 10.20
CA TYR A 28 -5.60 14.08 9.83
C TYR A 28 -4.55 15.19 9.77
N SER A 29 -4.58 16.01 8.71
CA SER A 29 -3.70 17.18 8.60
C SER A 29 -4.48 18.48 8.78
N PRO A 30 -4.36 19.17 9.93
CA PRO A 30 -5.00 20.47 10.12
C PRO A 30 -4.53 21.51 9.11
N PHE A 31 -3.25 21.45 8.71
CA PHE A 31 -2.66 22.38 7.75
C PHE A 31 -3.30 22.22 6.36
N PHE A 32 -3.25 21.02 5.79
CA PHE A 32 -3.85 20.78 4.46
C PHE A 32 -5.37 20.90 4.49
N SER A 33 -6.01 20.57 5.60
CA SER A 33 -7.46 20.72 5.72
C SER A 33 -7.92 22.17 5.68
N ARG A 34 -7.18 23.08 6.33
CA ARG A 34 -7.43 24.53 6.21
C ARG A 34 -7.13 25.04 4.80
N LEU A 35 -6.00 24.61 4.22
CA LEU A 35 -5.57 25.07 2.90
C LEU A 35 -6.55 24.65 1.78
N CYS A 36 -7.12 23.45 1.87
CA CYS A 36 -8.01 22.90 0.84
C CYS A 36 -9.50 23.02 1.18
N GLU A 37 -9.86 23.71 2.27
CA GLU A 37 -11.24 23.85 2.75
C GLU A 37 -12.00 22.50 2.83
N GLY A 38 -11.32 21.45 3.32
CA GLY A 38 -11.84 20.09 3.35
C GLY A 38 -11.15 19.21 4.37
N LYS A 39 -11.67 18.02 4.66
CA LYS A 39 -11.03 17.07 5.60
C LYS A 39 -9.94 16.28 4.89
N ILE A 40 -8.68 16.68 5.06
CA ILE A 40 -7.53 16.04 4.43
C ILE A 40 -6.81 15.10 5.40
N TYR A 41 -6.56 13.89 4.93
CA TYR A 41 -5.78 12.87 5.62
C TYR A 41 -4.56 12.46 4.81
N VAL A 42 -3.45 12.18 5.49
CA VAL A 42 -2.19 11.77 4.87
C VAL A 42 -1.91 10.32 5.25
N LYS A 43 -1.74 9.47 4.24
CA LYS A 43 -1.32 8.08 4.41
C LYS A 43 0.22 8.03 4.39
N LEU A 44 0.83 7.77 5.54
CA LEU A 44 2.27 7.89 5.74
C LEU A 44 3.05 6.67 5.23
N GLU A 45 3.03 6.43 3.91
CA GLU A 45 3.82 5.34 3.29
C GLU A 45 5.34 5.56 3.37
N ASN A 46 5.79 6.78 3.68
CA ASN A 46 7.18 7.05 4.04
C ASN A 46 7.61 6.35 5.34
N LEU A 47 6.67 5.88 6.18
CA LEU A 47 6.94 5.07 7.37
C LEU A 47 6.88 3.56 7.11
N GLN A 48 6.61 3.15 5.87
CA GLN A 48 6.68 1.74 5.48
C GLN A 48 8.13 1.23 5.56
N ILE A 49 8.30 -0.09 5.61
CA ILE A 49 9.60 -0.73 5.39
C ILE A 49 10.18 -0.23 4.07
N THR A 50 11.48 0.08 4.05
CA THR A 50 12.18 0.75 2.93
C THR A 50 11.71 2.17 2.62
N ASN A 51 11.05 2.87 3.57
CA ASN A 51 10.64 4.27 3.49
C ASN A 51 9.74 4.65 2.29
N SER A 52 9.04 3.68 1.70
CA SER A 52 8.08 3.94 0.62
C SER A 52 7.09 2.78 0.46
N PHE A 53 6.02 3.00 -0.31
CA PHE A 53 4.98 2.00 -0.55
C PHE A 53 5.45 0.79 -1.37
N LYS A 54 6.60 0.87 -2.04
CA LYS A 54 7.03 -0.08 -3.09
C LYS A 54 7.18 -1.52 -2.59
N ILE A 55 7.57 -1.69 -1.32
CA ILE A 55 7.73 -3.02 -0.72
C ILE A 55 6.44 -3.85 -0.75
N ARG A 56 5.26 -3.20 -0.74
CA ARG A 56 3.97 -3.87 -0.87
C ARG A 56 3.84 -4.63 -2.19
N GLY A 57 4.22 -3.98 -3.30
CA GLY A 57 4.21 -4.57 -4.63
C GLY A 57 5.31 -5.62 -4.80
N ALA A 58 6.51 -5.33 -4.29
CA ALA A 58 7.64 -6.24 -4.33
C ALA A 58 7.32 -7.58 -3.65
N TYR A 59 6.87 -7.57 -2.39
CA TYR A 59 6.47 -8.79 -1.70
C TYR A 59 5.32 -9.50 -2.40
N ASN A 60 4.32 -8.76 -2.88
CA ASN A 60 3.19 -9.37 -3.56
C ASN A 60 3.61 -10.13 -4.83
N ARG A 61 4.60 -9.63 -5.59
CA ARG A 61 5.15 -10.34 -6.76
C ARG A 61 6.03 -11.51 -6.35
N ILE A 62 6.98 -11.29 -5.43
CA ILE A 62 7.93 -12.33 -5.00
C ILE A 62 7.21 -13.57 -4.46
N PHE A 63 6.16 -13.39 -3.65
CA PHE A 63 5.38 -14.51 -3.11
C PHE A 63 4.45 -15.21 -4.12
N GLN A 64 4.50 -14.83 -5.39
CA GLN A 64 3.77 -15.48 -6.48
C GLN A 64 4.69 -16.09 -7.53
N LEU A 65 6.00 -15.96 -7.37
CA LEU A 65 6.94 -16.58 -8.29
C LEU A 65 6.79 -18.10 -8.20
N THR A 66 6.81 -18.76 -9.36
CA THR A 66 7.00 -20.21 -9.42
C THR A 66 8.46 -20.55 -9.12
N SER A 67 8.79 -21.82 -8.93
CA SER A 67 10.18 -22.25 -8.72
C SER A 67 11.10 -21.99 -9.93
N GLU A 68 10.51 -21.76 -11.10
CA GLU A 68 11.21 -21.52 -12.37
C GLU A 68 11.40 -20.01 -12.66
N GLU A 69 10.70 -19.15 -11.91
CA GLU A 69 10.80 -17.68 -11.97
C GLU A 69 11.73 -17.13 -10.88
#